data_AF-A0A8J8IWJ4-F1
#
_entry.id   AF-A0A8J8IWJ4-F1
#
_cell.length_a   1.000
_cell.length_b   1.000
_cell.length_c   1.000
_cell.angle_alpha   90.00
_cell.angle_beta   90.00
_cell.angle_gamma   90.00
#
_symmetry.space_group_name_H-M   'P 1'
#
loop_
_entity.id
_entity.type
_entity.pdbx_description
1 polymer ?
#
loop_
_entity_poly.entity_id
_entity_poly.type
_entity_poly.pdbx_seq_one_letter_code
_entity_poly.pdbx_strand_id
1 'polypeptide(L)' 'MLIIVEAVYENGVFKPLKKVKLKDGQKVKIRIELDVSKYYGAFGKASVKELKELEDEAQIQSKP' A
#
# COMPACT_ATOMS: atom_id res chain seq x y z
N MET A 1 11.02 16.40 -1.03
CA MET A 1 10.45 16.11 -2.37
C MET A 1 9.82 14.72 -2.31
N LEU A 2 8.55 14.58 -2.67
CA LEU A 2 7.85 13.30 -2.69
C LEU A 2 7.79 12.81 -4.15
N ILE A 3 8.25 11.59 -4.41
CA ILE A 3 8.21 10.98 -5.73
C ILE A 3 7.30 9.75 -5.62
N ILE A 4 6.21 9.74 -6.38
CA ILE A 4 5.32 8.58 -6.49
C ILE A 4 5.86 7.71 -7.62
N VAL A 5 6.08 6.43 -7.31
CA VAL A 5 6.57 5.44 -8.28
C VAL A 5 5.48 4.40 -8.45
N GLU A 6 4.92 4.33 -9.66
CA GLU A 6 4.01 3.25 -10.03
C GLU A 6 4.81 1.99 -10.34
N ALA A 7 4.39 0.86 -9.80
CA ALA A 7 5.08 -0.42 -9.94
C ALA A 7 4.10 -1.58 -10.03
N VAL A 8 4.52 -2.65 -10.71
CA VAL A 8 3.84 -3.95 -10.69
C VAL A 8 4.54 -4.85 -9.69
N TYR A 9 3.78 -5.58 -8.89
CA TYR A 9 4.32 -6.58 -7.99
C TYR A 9 4.27 -7.96 -8.65
N GLU A 10 5.43 -8.54 -8.95
CA GLU A 10 5.55 -9.85 -9.59
C GLU A 10 6.59 -10.69 -8.88
N ASN A 11 6.26 -11.94 -8.53
CA ASN A 11 7.17 -12.91 -7.91
C ASN A 11 7.90 -12.38 -6.66
N GLY A 12 7.21 -11.61 -5.82
CA GLY A 12 7.81 -11.06 -4.61
C GLY A 12 8.51 -9.70 -4.76
N VAL A 13 8.56 -9.13 -5.98
CA VAL A 13 9.37 -7.94 -6.30
C VAL A 13 8.52 -6.81 -6.87
N PHE A 14 8.68 -5.59 -6.36
CA PHE A 14 8.11 -4.38 -6.94
C PHE A 14 8.94 -3.91 -8.13
N LYS A 15 8.39 -4.00 -9.34
CA LYS A 15 9.00 -3.57 -10.59
C LYS A 15 8.42 -2.23 -11.03
N PRO A 16 9.19 -1.14 -11.03
CA PRO A 16 8.67 0.18 -11.39
C PRO A 16 8.33 0.24 -12.89
N LEU A 17 7.21 0.89 -13.22
CA LEU A 17 6.77 1.12 -14.61
C LEU A 17 7.69 2.10 -15.36
N LYS A 18 8.40 2.95 -14.62
CA LYS A 18 9.34 3.94 -15.15
C LYS A 18 10.67 3.88 -14.40
N LYS A 19 11.76 4.21 -15.09
CA LYS A 19 13.11 4.23 -14.50
C LYS A 19 13.18 5.25 -13.36
N VAL A 20 13.58 4.79 -12.17
CA VAL A 20 13.76 5.64 -10.99
C VAL A 20 15.25 5.89 -10.77
N LYS A 21 15.62 7.12 -10.42
CA LYS A 21 17.00 7.49 -10.09
C LYS A 21 17.22 7.36 -8.58
N LEU A 22 17.40 6.12 -8.12
CA LEU A 22 17.80 5.82 -6.73
C LEU A 22 19.26 5.36 -6.71
N LYS A 23 19.95 5.58 -5.58
CA LYS A 23 21.28 5.02 -5.34
C LYS A 23 21.17 3.53 -5.02
N ASP A 24 22.21 2.77 -5.34
CA ASP A 24 22.28 1.37 -4.93
C ASP A 24 22.26 1.26 -3.40
N GLY A 25 21.50 0.30 -2.86
CA GLY A 25 21.27 0.16 -1.41
C GLY A 25 20.44 1.26 -0.75
N GLN A 26 19.85 2.20 -1.50
CA GLN A 26 19.03 3.27 -0.93
C GLN A 26 17.74 2.72 -0.32
N LYS A 27 17.58 2.85 1.00
CA LYS A 27 16.34 2.52 1.70
C LYS A 27 15.23 3.50 1.32
N VAL A 28 14.07 2.95 0.96
CA VAL A 28 12.85 3.71 0.64
C VAL A 28 11.67 3.14 1.43
N LYS A 29 10.65 3.97 1.66
CA LYS A 29 9.39 3.53 2.24
C LYS A 29 8.37 3.35 1.12
N ILE A 30 7.71 2.20 1.09
CA ILE A 30 6.65 1.90 0.12
C ILE A 30 5.30 2.18 0.78
N ARG A 31 4.38 2.80 0.03
CA ARG A 31 2.97 2.95 0.41
C ARG A 31 2.13 2.25 -0.65
N ILE A 32 1.26 1.36 -0.20
CA ILE A 32 0.31 0.65 -1.06
C ILE A 32 -1.05 1.30 -0.82
N GLU A 33 -1.66 1.83 -1.88
CA GLU A 33 -3.01 2.39 -1.83
C GLU A 33 -3.96 1.39 -2.49
N LEU A 34 -4.80 0.75 -1.68
CA LEU A 34 -5.84 -0.15 -2.14
C LEU A 34 -7.12 0.67 -2.35
N ASP A 35 -7.65 0.66 -3.58
CA ASP A 35 -8.96 1.24 -3.83
C ASP A 35 -10.05 0.29 -3.29
N VAL A 36 -10.38 0.47 -2.01
CA VAL A 36 -11.44 -0.30 -1.36
C VAL A 36 -12.85 0.14 -1.78
N SER A 37 -12.95 1.24 -2.55
CA SER A 37 -14.18 1.82 -3.10
C SER A 37 -15.08 0.80 -3.82
N LYS A 38 -14.46 -0.19 -4.48
CA LYS A 38 -15.16 -1.26 -5.20
C LYS A 38 -15.85 -2.28 -4.29
N TYR A 39 -15.41 -2.40 -3.04
CA TYR A 39 -15.98 -3.35 -2.08
C TYR A 39 -17.20 -2.79 -1.33
N TYR A 40 -17.44 -1.47 -1.41
CA TYR A 40 -18.58 -0.81 -0.75
C TYR A 40 -19.94 -1.30 -1.26
N GLY A 41 -20.04 -1.71 -2.53
CA GLY A 41 -21.28 -2.21 -3.13
C GLY A 41 -21.60 -3.68 -2.80
N ALA A 42 -20.58 -4.48 -2.48
CA ALA A 42 -20.73 -5.93 -2.29
C ALA A 42 -20.83 -6.37 -0.82
N PHE A 43 -20.20 -5.64 0.11
CA PHE A 43 -20.05 -6.10 1.51
C PHE A 43 -20.88 -5.31 2.54
N GLY A 44 -21.66 -4.30 2.12
CA GLY A 44 -22.44 -3.45 3.03
C GLY A 44 -21.56 -2.56 3.93
N LYS A 45 -22.13 -1.47 4.47
CA LYS A 45 -21.40 -0.44 5.23
C LYS A 45 -20.67 -0.96 6.49
N ALA A 46 -21.10 -2.10 7.04
CA ALA A 46 -20.55 -2.67 8.27
C ALA A 46 -19.13 -3.27 8.07
N SER A 47 -18.90 -3.98 6.97
CA SER A 47 -17.65 -4.71 6.73
C SER A 47 -16.46 -3.78 6.46
N VAL A 48 -16.71 -2.58 5.93
CA VAL A 48 -15.65 -1.57 5.67
C VAL A 48 -15.10 -0.98 6.96
N LYS A 49 -15.94 -0.83 7.99
CA LYS A 49 -15.50 -0.30 9.28
C LYS A 49 -14.59 -1.29 9.99
N GLU A 50 -14.96 -2.57 9.97
CA GLU A 50 -14.14 -3.66 10.50
C GLU A 50 -12.79 -3.78 9.75
N LEU A 51 -12.78 -3.67 8.42
CA LEU A 51 -11.53 -3.66 7.64
C LEU A 51 -10.64 -2.47 7.99
N LYS A 52 -11.23 -1.29 8.18
CA LYS A 52 -10.49 -0.09 8.56
C LYS A 52 -9.91 -0.20 9.98
N GLU A 53 -10.65 -0.78 10.92
CA GLU A 53 -10.18 -1.04 12.29
C GLU A 53 -9.03 -2.06 12.28
N LEU A 54 -9.08 -3.11 11.46
CA LEU A 54 -7.96 -4.04 11.26
C LEU A 54 -6.72 -3.37 10.64
N GLU A 55 -6.90 -2.46 9.68
CA GLU A 55 -5.82 -1.66 9.09
C GLU A 55 -5.16 -0.71 10.11
N ASP A 56 -5.96 -0.10 10.98
CA ASP A 56 -5.47 0.76 12.06
C ASP A 56 -4.71 -0.07 13.12
N GLU A 57 -5.22 -1.25 13.51
CA GLU A 57 -4.53 -2.17 14.43
C GLU A 57 -3.18 -2.66 13.89
N ALA A 58 -3.12 -3.04 12.61
CA ALA A 58 -1.88 -3.48 11.97
C ALA A 58 -0.83 -2.36 11.88
N GLN A 59 -1.26 -1.10 11.75
CA GLN A 59 -0.38 0.07 11.80
C GLN A 59 0.12 0.39 13.21
N ILE A 60 -0.64 0.08 14.25
CA ILE A 60 -0.25 0.28 15.65
C ILE A 60 0.79 -0.76 16.09
N GLN A 61 0.65 -2.04 15.68
CA GLN A 61 1.65 -3.09 15.99
C GLN A 61 2.98 -2.94 15.24
N SER A 62 3.02 -2.16 14.15
CA SER A 62 4.24 -1.91 13.37
C SER A 62 5.06 -0.71 13.86
N LYS A 63 4.63 -0.04 14.93
CA LYS A 63 5.40 1.03 15.57
C LYS A 63 6.14 0.42 16.78
N PRO A 64 7.49 0.54 16.84
CA PRO A 64 8.27 -0.01 17.96
C PRO A 64 7.91 0.62 19.30
#